data_AF-M5DYQ0-F1
#
_entry.id   AF-M5DYQ0-F1
#
_cell.length_a   1.000
_cell.length_b   1.000
_cell.length_c   1.000
_cell.angle_alpha   90.00
_cell.angle_beta   90.00
_cell.angle_gamma   90.00
#
_symmetry.space_group_name_H-M   'P 1'
#
loop_
_entity.id
_entity.type
_entity.pdbx_description
1 polymer ?
#
loop_
_entity_poly.entity_id
_entity_poly.type
_entity_poly.pdbx_seq_one_letter_code
_entity_poly.pdbx_strand_id
1 'polypeptide(L)'
;MFAPKRNRYNKKQRLAAAEKWITEYEGKNLVKGYSKWFGVDKICAINELELLGHDIDSEYKEQIYKHEIEKEDAKKANNISRNYDKDDFDVSF
;
A
#
# COMPACT_ATOMS: atom_id res chain seq x y z
N MET A 1 20.70 -5.95 -3.97
CA MET A 1 19.73 -6.17 -5.06
C MET A 1 18.84 -4.94 -5.18
N PHE A 2 18.75 -4.30 -6.34
CA PHE A 2 17.84 -3.17 -6.54
C PHE A 2 16.42 -3.66 -6.77
N ALA A 3 15.43 -3.01 -6.15
CA ALA A 3 14.03 -3.30 -6.42
C ALA A 3 13.70 -3.11 -7.91
N PRO A 4 12.81 -3.95 -8.48
CA PRO A 4 12.45 -3.88 -9.90
C PRO A 4 11.93 -2.47 -10.27
N LYS A 5 12.27 -2.00 -11.48
CA LYS A 5 12.02 -0.61 -11.94
C LYS A 5 10.56 -0.18 -11.76
N ARG A 6 9.62 -1.10 -11.95
CA ARG A 6 8.17 -0.89 -11.77
C ARG A 6 7.75 -0.42 -10.38
N ASN A 7 8.49 -0.79 -9.33
CA ASN A 7 8.21 -0.37 -7.95
C ASN A 7 8.61 1.09 -7.69
N ARG A 8 9.36 1.72 -8.62
CA ARG A 8 9.82 3.11 -8.54
C ARG A 8 9.04 4.02 -9.48
N TYR A 9 7.90 3.56 -10.00
CA TYR A 9 7.07 4.34 -10.90
C TYR A 9 6.32 5.45 -10.17
N ASN A 10 6.31 6.63 -10.76
CA ASN A 10 5.45 7.73 -10.37
C ASN A 10 3.99 7.40 -10.71
N LYS A 11 3.03 8.07 -10.05
CA LYS A 11 1.58 7.83 -10.24
C LYS A 11 1.17 7.77 -11.73
N LYS A 12 1.63 8.73 -12.55
CA LYS A 12 1.35 8.75 -14.00
C LYS A 12 1.88 7.52 -14.75
N GLN A 13 3.09 7.07 -14.41
CA GLN A 13 3.70 5.88 -15.01
C GLN A 13 2.98 4.60 -14.58
N ARG A 14 2.50 4.54 -13.33
CA ARG A 14 1.66 3.43 -12.86
C ARG A 14 0.35 3.37 -13.63
N LEU A 15 -0.38 4.47 -13.76
CA LEU A 15 -1.64 4.51 -14.52
C LEU A 15 -1.45 4.06 -15.98
N ALA A 16 -0.43 4.57 -16.68
CA ALA A 16 -0.14 4.16 -18.05
C ALA A 16 0.26 2.68 -18.19
N ALA A 17 0.98 2.13 -17.20
CA ALA A 17 1.33 0.71 -17.18
C ALA A 17 0.17 -0.18 -16.71
N ALA A 18 -0.72 0.37 -15.89
CA ALA A 18 -1.87 -0.31 -15.32
C ALA A 18 -2.88 -0.70 -16.40
N GLU A 19 -3.18 0.18 -17.35
CA GLU A 19 -4.09 -0.13 -18.47
C GLU A 19 -3.70 -1.44 -19.18
N LYS A 20 -2.41 -1.58 -19.50
CA LYS A 20 -1.87 -2.80 -20.12
C LYS A 20 -1.88 -3.99 -19.16
N TRP A 21 -1.42 -3.76 -17.93
CA TRP A 21 -1.32 -4.81 -16.92
C TRP A 21 -2.68 -5.41 -16.55
N ILE A 22 -3.73 -4.60 -16.43
CA ILE A 22 -5.09 -5.05 -16.12
C ILE A 22 -5.62 -5.96 -17.22
N THR A 23 -5.34 -5.63 -18.49
CA THR A 23 -5.76 -6.44 -19.64
C THR A 23 -5.11 -7.83 -19.62
N GLU A 24 -3.88 -7.94 -19.13
CA GLU A 24 -3.13 -9.20 -19.00
C GLU A 24 -3.37 -9.91 -17.65
N TYR A 25 -4.11 -9.30 -16.72
CA TYR A 25 -4.23 -9.83 -15.36
C TYR A 25 -5.35 -10.88 -15.25
N GLU A 26 -4.95 -12.14 -15.08
CA GLU A 26 -5.88 -13.28 -14.92
C GLU A 26 -6.23 -13.60 -13.45
N GLY A 27 -5.78 -12.79 -12.51
CA GLY A 27 -5.98 -13.08 -11.08
C GLY A 27 -7.38 -12.73 -10.57
N LYS A 28 -7.85 -13.47 -9.56
CA LYS A 28 -9.19 -13.26 -8.96
C LYS A 28 -9.37 -11.92 -8.24
N ASN A 29 -8.29 -11.30 -7.75
CA ASN A 29 -8.37 -10.07 -6.95
C ASN A 29 -7.44 -9.00 -7.51
N LEU A 30 -8.03 -8.09 -8.28
CA LEU A 30 -7.35 -7.01 -8.98
C LEU A 30 -6.57 -6.10 -8.02
N VAL A 31 -7.18 -5.71 -6.90
CA VAL A 31 -6.55 -4.83 -5.90
C VAL A 31 -5.29 -5.45 -5.30
N LYS A 32 -5.37 -6.74 -4.93
CA LYS A 32 -4.22 -7.48 -4.36
C LYS A 32 -3.12 -7.67 -5.40
N GLY A 33 -3.49 -7.99 -6.65
CA GLY A 33 -2.55 -8.09 -7.76
C GLY A 33 -1.83 -6.78 -8.02
N TYR A 34 -2.58 -5.68 -8.07
CA TYR A 34 -2.10 -4.34 -8.37
C TYR A 34 -1.12 -3.84 -7.31
N SER A 35 -1.51 -3.95 -6.03
CA SER A 35 -0.66 -3.61 -4.89
C SER A 35 0.68 -4.36 -4.94
N LYS A 36 0.66 -5.67 -5.22
CA LYS A 36 1.88 -6.49 -5.31
C LYS A 36 2.73 -6.18 -6.54
N TRP A 37 2.11 -5.87 -7.67
CA TRP A 37 2.82 -5.63 -8.93
C TRP A 37 3.54 -4.29 -8.96
N PHE A 38 2.85 -3.23 -8.50
CA PHE A 38 3.39 -1.87 -8.47
C PHE A 38 4.03 -1.50 -7.14
N GLY A 39 3.89 -2.32 -6.10
CA GLY A 39 4.45 -2.07 -4.77
C GLY A 39 3.77 -0.90 -4.06
N VAL A 40 2.46 -0.75 -4.24
CA VAL A 40 1.66 0.31 -3.63
C VAL A 40 0.73 -0.24 -2.55
N ASP A 41 0.28 0.62 -1.64
CA ASP A 41 -0.72 0.24 -0.64
C ASP A 41 -2.07 -0.06 -1.29
N LYS A 42 -2.87 -0.89 -0.62
CA LYS A 42 -4.16 -1.33 -1.15
C LYS A 42 -5.14 -0.17 -1.35
N ILE A 43 -5.11 0.85 -0.50
CA ILE A 43 -5.91 2.07 -0.65
C ILE A 43 -5.51 2.82 -1.93
N CYS A 44 -4.21 2.96 -2.19
CA CYS A 44 -3.71 3.55 -3.44
C CYS A 44 -4.13 2.72 -4.65
N ALA A 45 -4.04 1.39 -4.56
CA ALA A 45 -4.50 0.50 -5.62
C ALA A 45 -5.99 0.69 -5.92
N ILE A 46 -6.84 0.78 -4.89
CA ILE A 46 -8.28 1.02 -5.06
C ILE A 46 -8.53 2.34 -5.81
N ASN A 47 -7.96 3.44 -5.31
CA ASN A 47 -8.16 4.76 -5.93
C ASN A 47 -7.66 4.82 -7.38
N GLU A 48 -6.52 4.19 -7.69
CA GLU A 48 -5.98 4.15 -9.05
C GLU A 48 -6.85 3.27 -9.97
N LEU A 49 -7.41 2.17 -9.47
CA LEU A 49 -8.32 1.30 -10.22
C LEU A 49 -9.67 1.97 -10.49
N GLU A 50 -10.22 2.71 -9.53
CA GLU A 50 -11.42 3.53 -9.73
C GLU A 50 -11.19 4.60 -10.80
N LEU A 51 -10.02 5.25 -10.79
CA LEU A 51 -9.64 6.21 -11.83
C LEU A 51 -9.59 5.61 -13.23
N LEU A 52 -9.26 4.31 -13.32
CA LEU A 52 -9.24 3.55 -14.57
C LEU A 52 -10.64 3.03 -14.95
N GLY A 53 -11.67 3.29 -14.15
CA GLY A 53 -13.05 2.90 -14.40
C GLY A 53 -13.43 1.52 -13.88
N HIS A 54 -12.64 0.93 -12.97
CA HIS A 54 -13.01 -0.32 -12.32
C HIS A 54 -13.78 -0.04 -11.02
N ASP A 55 -15.07 -0.39 -11.02
CA ASP A 55 -15.88 -0.35 -9.83
C ASP A 55 -15.44 -1.44 -8.85
N ILE A 56 -14.89 -0.99 -7.72
CA ILE A 56 -14.55 -1.86 -6.61
C ILE A 56 -15.71 -1.82 -5.62
N ASP A 57 -16.11 -3.01 -5.18
CA ASP A 57 -17.16 -3.20 -4.20
C ASP A 57 -16.90 -2.41 -2.91
N SER A 58 -17.95 -1.78 -2.38
CA SER A 58 -17.85 -0.89 -1.23
C SER A 58 -17.53 -1.64 0.06
N GLU A 59 -18.05 -2.86 0.24
CA GLU A 59 -17.79 -3.68 1.42
C GLU A 59 -16.32 -4.08 1.48
N TYR A 60 -15.74 -4.43 0.33
CA TYR A 60 -14.32 -4.70 0.22
C TYR A 60 -13.44 -3.48 0.55
N LYS A 61 -13.84 -2.27 0.14
CA LYS A 61 -13.12 -1.03 0.49
C LYS A 61 -13.07 -0.80 2.00
N GLU A 62 -14.19 -0.98 2.69
CA GLU A 62 -14.26 -0.80 4.14
C GLU A 62 -13.36 -1.79 4.88
N GLN A 63 -13.34 -3.06 4.44
CA GLN A 63 -12.44 -4.06 5.03
C GLN A 63 -10.97 -3.70 4.86
N ILE A 64 -10.59 -3.22 3.67
CA ILE A 64 -9.22 -2.76 3.41
C ILE A 64 -8.88 -1.54 4.27
N TYR A 65 -9.80 -0.58 4.38
CA TYR A 65 -9.56 0.63 5.16
C TYR A 65 -9.36 0.33 6.64
N LYS A 66 -10.22 -0.52 7.24
CA LYS A 66 -10.07 -0.98 8.63
C LYS A 66 -8.71 -1.64 8.87
N HIS A 67 -8.33 -2.58 7.99
CA HIS A 67 -7.08 -3.31 8.13
C HIS A 67 -5.83 -2.43 8.00
N GLU A 68 -5.85 -1.39 7.15
CA GLU A 68 -4.72 -0.48 7.05
C GLU A 68 -4.66 0.53 8.21
N ILE A 69 -5.80 0.94 8.79
CA ILE A 69 -5.83 1.71 10.05
C ILE A 69 -5.20 0.91 11.18
N GLU A 70 -5.64 -0.34 11.38
CA GLU A 70 -5.12 -1.23 12.43
C GLU A 70 -3.59 -1.40 12.34
N LYS A 71 -3.06 -1.47 11.11
CA LYS A 71 -1.62 -1.53 10.87
C LYS A 71 -0.89 -0.24 11.17
N GLU A 72 -1.47 0.92 10.86
CA GLU A 72 -0.86 2.20 11.24
C GLU A 72 -0.81 2.35 12.75
N ASP A 73 -1.87 1.98 13.46
CA ASP A 73 -1.93 2.02 14.91
C ASP A 73 -0.91 1.05 15.55
N ALA A 74 -0.78 -0.16 15.02
CA ALA A 74 0.24 -1.12 15.45
C ALA A 74 1.68 -0.65 15.19
N LYS A 75 1.92 0.11 14.10
CA LYS A 75 3.22 0.72 13.81
C LYS A 75 3.52 1.89 14.74
N LYS A 76 2.53 2.75 15.02
CA LYS A 76 2.67 3.87 15.97
C LYS A 76 3.00 3.37 17.36
N ALA A 77 2.30 2.33 17.85
CA ALA A 77 2.61 1.72 19.14
C ALA A 77 4.06 1.21 19.22
N ASN A 78 4.57 0.57 18.16
CA ASN A 78 5.96 0.11 18.09
C ASN A 78 7.00 1.24 17.97
N ASN A 79 6.63 2.39 17.38
CA ASN A 79 7.55 3.53 17.25
C ASN A 79 7.60 4.35 18.55
N ILE A 80 6.49 4.42 19.30
CA ILE A 80 6.43 5.03 20.63
C ILE A 80 7.28 4.24 21.61
N SER A 81 7.12 2.91 21.72
CA SER A 81 7.94 2.09 22.62
C SER A 81 9.45 2.20 22.32
N ARG A 82 9.83 2.18 21.04
CA ARG A 82 11.23 2.36 20.60
C ARG A 82 11.85 3.73 20.89
N ASN A 83 11.04 4.77 21.08
CA ASN A 83 11.53 6.09 21.46
C ASN A 83 11.66 6.19 22.99
N TYR A 84 10.69 5.68 23.74
CA TYR A 84 10.79 5.55 25.21
C TYR A 84 12.04 4.74 25.63
N ASP A 85 12.36 3.64 24.95
CA ASP A 85 13.56 2.84 25.23
C ASP A 85 14.89 3.57 24.94
N LYS A 86 14.89 4.64 24.11
CA LYS A 86 16.10 5.43 23.83
C LYS A 86 16.23 6.65 24.74
N ASP A 87 15.11 7.26 25.10
CA ASP A 87 15.09 8.45 25.95
C ASP A 87 15.39 8.11 27.44
N ASP A 88 15.21 6.84 27.86
CA ASP A 88 15.57 6.35 29.20
C ASP A 88 17.05 5.89 29.35
N PHE A 89 17.84 5.81 28.27
CA PHE A 89 19.26 5.43 28.34
C PHE A 89 20.23 6.62 28.31
N ASP A 90 19.76 7.84 28.05
CA ASP A 90 20.59 9.06 28.08
C ASP A 90 20.32 9.90 29.32
N VAL A 91 20.58 9.31 30.50
CA VAL A 91 20.69 10.05 31.76
C VAL A 91 22.03 9.71 32.42
N SER A 92 23.00 10.61 32.16
CA SER A 92 24.20 10.94 32.96
C SER A 92 25.44 10.03 32.88
N PHE A 93 26.53 10.59 32.35
CA PHE A 93 27.68 11.00 33.17
C PHE A 93 28.38 12.22 32.58
#